data_AF-A0A2U0HS94-F1
#
_entry.id   AF-A0A2U0HS94-F1
#
_cell.length_a   1.000
_cell.length_b   1.000
_cell.length_c   1.000
_cell.angle_alpha   90.00
_cell.angle_beta   90.00
_cell.angle_gamma   90.00
#
_symmetry.space_group_name_H-M   'P 1'
#
loop_
_entity.id
_entity.type
_entity.pdbx_description
1 polymer ?
#
loop_
_entity_poly.entity_id
_entity_poly.type
_entity_poly.pdbx_seq_one_letter_code
_entity_poly.pdbx_strand_id
1 'polypeptide(L)'
;MKKLNTLIYIALAIHLVLLLLIGIEGSDDEDVMKFLAIFISIPVSINFIGFCLLQFTSISKLGAKIFMYSSYIFVPIGLIGVTGAKKILDDINKKSITNENL
;
A
#
# COMPACT_ATOMS: atom_id res chain seq x y z
N MET A 1 10.24 12.26 9.38
CA MET A 1 9.92 11.07 8.56
C MET A 1 10.21 9.83 9.38
N LYS A 2 9.22 8.95 9.60
CA LYS A 2 9.45 7.67 10.30
C LYS A 2 10.24 6.74 9.38
N LYS A 3 11.16 5.94 9.94
CA LYS A 3 11.84 4.87 9.20
C LYS A 3 10.88 3.69 9.11
N LEU A 4 10.19 3.55 7.97
CA LEU A 4 9.29 2.42 7.72
C LEU A 4 10.07 1.21 7.22
N ASN A 5 9.40 0.06 7.23
CA ASN A 5 9.92 -1.16 6.62
C ASN A 5 10.18 -0.93 5.12
N THR A 6 11.37 -1.30 4.62
CA THR A 6 11.75 -1.13 3.20
C THR A 6 10.72 -1.73 2.23
N LEU A 7 10.04 -2.82 2.63
CA LEU A 7 9.01 -3.46 1.83
C LEU A 7 7.83 -2.54 1.51
N ILE A 8 7.51 -1.57 2.38
CA ILE A 8 6.45 -0.58 2.12
C ILE A 8 6.82 0.31 0.94
N TYR A 9 8.06 0.83 0.92
CA TYR A 9 8.53 1.68 -0.17
C TYR A 9 8.63 0.90 -1.48
N ILE A 10 9.13 -0.34 -1.44
CA ILE A 10 9.21 -1.23 -2.61
C ILE A 10 7.81 -1.50 -3.17
N ALA A 11 6.84 -1.88 -2.33
CA ALA A 11 5.48 -2.16 -2.77
C ALA A 11 4.80 -0.93 -3.38
N LEU A 12 4.94 0.24 -2.74
CA LEU A 12 4.39 1.48 -3.28
C LEU A 12 5.00 1.83 -4.64
N ALA A 13 6.33 1.70 -4.78
CA ALA A 13 7.00 1.92 -6.06
C ALA A 13 6.47 0.99 -7.15
N ILE A 14 6.29 -0.29 -6.85
CA ILE A 14 5.74 -1.26 -7.81
C ILE A 14 4.30 -0.90 -8.20
N HIS A 15 3.43 -0.54 -7.25
CA HIS A 15 2.06 -0.14 -7.55
C HIS A 15 1.99 1.12 -8.41
N LEU A 16 2.87 2.10 -8.16
CA LEU A 16 2.96 3.32 -8.98
C LEU A 16 3.46 3.02 -10.39
N VAL A 17 4.47 2.15 -10.53
CA VAL A 17 4.96 1.71 -11.84
C VAL A 17 3.85 0.98 -12.61
N LEU A 18 3.09 0.10 -11.95
CA LEU A 18 1.96 -0.59 -12.57
C LEU A 18 0.91 0.39 -13.11
N LEU A 19 0.54 1.39 -12.31
CA LEU A 19 -0.41 2.43 -12.73
C LEU A 19 0.13 3.24 -13.93
N LEU A 20 1.43 3.58 -13.93
CA LEU A 20 2.06 4.31 -15.03
C LEU A 20 2.09 3.48 -16.31
N LEU A 21 2.43 2.19 -16.24
CA LEU A 21 2.48 1.31 -17.40
C LEU A 21 1.11 1.24 -18.09
N ILE A 22 0.05 1.07 -17.31
CA ILE A 22 -1.33 1.02 -17.84
C ILE A 22 -1.76 2.35 -18.44
N GLY A 23 -1.34 3.47 -17.83
CA GLY A 23 -1.69 4.80 -18.34
C GLY A 23 -0.96 5.20 -19.63
N ILE A 24 0.18 4.59 -19.93
CA ILE A 24 0.98 4.88 -21.14
C ILE A 24 0.63 3.92 -22.29
N GLU A 25 0.06 2.75 -21.97
CA GLU A 25 -0.26 1.75 -22.97
C GLU A 25 -1.39 2.23 -23.89
N GLY A 26 -1.02 2.59 -25.13
CA GLY A 26 -1.95 2.91 -26.20
C GLY A 26 -2.50 1.62 -26.78
N SER A 27 -3.73 1.27 -26.42
CA SER A 27 -4.45 0.11 -26.98
C SER A 27 -5.44 0.54 -28.06
N ASP A 28 -5.72 -0.37 -28.98
CA ASP A 28 -6.80 -0.22 -29.96
C ASP A 28 -8.21 -0.23 -29.32
N ASP A 29 -8.35 -0.79 -28.10
CA ASP A 29 -9.60 -0.81 -27.32
C ASP A 29 -9.56 0.19 -26.14
N GLU A 30 -9.84 1.45 -26.47
CA GLU A 30 -9.72 2.59 -25.56
C GLU A 30 -10.62 2.44 -24.31
N ASP A 31 -11.77 1.79 -24.43
CA ASP A 31 -12.73 1.67 -23.33
C ASP A 31 -12.27 0.65 -22.28
N VAL A 32 -11.70 -0.48 -22.71
CA VAL A 32 -11.13 -1.48 -21.80
C VAL A 32 -9.94 -0.90 -21.04
N MET A 33 -9.07 -0.14 -21.70
CA MET A 33 -7.92 0.48 -21.05
C MET A 33 -8.30 1.60 -20.09
N LYS A 34 -9.29 2.45 -20.45
CA LYS A 34 -9.85 3.44 -19.51
C LYS A 34 -10.42 2.78 -18.27
N PHE A 35 -11.17 1.69 -18.44
CA PHE A 35 -11.72 0.95 -17.32
C PHE A 35 -10.61 0.39 -16.42
N LEU A 36 -9.58 -0.24 -17.00
CA LEU A 36 -8.46 -0.81 -16.26
C LEU A 36 -7.67 0.26 -15.51
N ALA A 37 -7.40 1.40 -16.14
CA ALA A 37 -6.72 2.53 -15.53
C ALA A 37 -7.49 3.07 -14.32
N ILE A 38 -8.82 3.25 -14.44
CA ILE A 38 -9.67 3.68 -13.33
C ILE A 38 -9.65 2.61 -12.22
N PHE A 39 -9.86 1.34 -12.58
CA PHE A 39 -9.90 0.22 -11.64
C PHE A 39 -8.62 0.09 -10.81
N ILE A 40 -7.45 0.34 -11.41
CA ILE A 40 -6.15 0.27 -10.72
C ILE A 40 -5.81 1.58 -10.00
N SER A 41 -6.21 2.73 -10.51
CA SER A 41 -5.94 4.02 -9.87
C SER A 41 -6.58 4.14 -8.47
N ILE A 42 -7.76 3.55 -8.27
CA ILE A 42 -8.48 3.55 -6.99
C ILE A 42 -7.66 2.87 -5.88
N PRO A 43 -7.28 1.58 -6.00
CA PRO A 43 -6.49 0.90 -4.98
C PRO A 43 -5.09 1.51 -4.81
N VAL A 44 -4.45 2.02 -5.87
CA VAL A 44 -3.17 2.74 -5.73
C VAL A 44 -3.34 4.01 -4.90
N SER A 45 -4.42 4.77 -5.12
CA SER A 45 -4.71 5.99 -4.36
C SER A 45 -4.96 5.68 -2.89
N ILE A 46 -5.75 4.64 -2.59
CA ILE A 46 -5.98 4.16 -1.22
C ILE A 46 -4.66 3.67 -0.59
N ASN A 47 -3.82 2.97 -1.36
CA ASN A 47 -2.52 2.51 -0.91
C ASN A 47 -1.60 3.69 -0.54
N PHE A 48 -1.61 4.75 -1.36
CA PHE A 48 -0.88 5.98 -1.09
C PHE A 48 -1.40 6.72 0.15
N ILE A 49 -2.72 6.78 0.36
CA ILE A 49 -3.31 7.31 1.60
C ILE A 49 -2.82 6.51 2.82
N GLY A 50 -2.84 5.17 2.74
CA GLY A 50 -2.31 4.30 3.80
C GLY A 50 -0.82 4.58 4.09
N PHE A 51 -0.01 4.77 3.05
CA PHE A 51 1.39 5.17 3.16
C PHE A 51 1.56 6.53 3.85
N CYS A 52 0.80 7.55 3.45
CA CYS A 52 0.86 8.87 4.05
C CYS A 52 0.50 8.83 5.54
N LEU A 53 -0.53 8.07 5.90
CA LEU A 53 -0.90 7.84 7.30
C LEU A 53 0.24 7.14 8.08
N LEU A 54 0.88 6.14 7.49
CA LEU A 54 2.04 5.47 8.09
C LEU A 54 3.23 6.43 8.32
N GLN A 55 3.57 7.21 7.29
CA GLN A 55 4.81 7.99 7.23
C GLN A 55 4.74 9.31 8.00
N PHE A 56 3.59 9.98 7.96
CA PHE A 56 3.44 11.39 8.37
C PHE A 56 2.51 11.61 9.56
N THR A 57 1.78 10.59 10.01
CA THR A 57 0.81 10.74 11.12
C THR A 57 1.10 9.83 12.31
N SER A 58 0.38 10.03 13.42
CA SER A 58 0.41 9.18 14.61
C SER A 58 -0.48 7.93 14.48
N ILE A 59 -1.44 7.91 13.55
CA ILE A 59 -2.41 6.81 13.36
C ILE A 59 -1.85 5.68 12.49
N SER A 60 -0.62 5.27 12.77
CA SER A 60 0.13 4.27 11.99
C SER A 60 -0.57 2.91 11.92
N LYS A 61 -1.35 2.51 12.93
CA LYS A 61 -2.10 1.24 12.92
C LYS A 61 -3.19 1.24 11.83
N LEU A 62 -3.90 2.35 11.66
CA LEU A 62 -4.91 2.50 10.62
C LEU A 62 -4.22 2.57 9.25
N GLY A 63 -3.16 3.36 9.12
CA GLY A 63 -2.37 3.46 7.89
C GLY A 63 -1.85 2.10 7.41
N ALA A 64 -1.32 1.27 8.32
CA ALA A 64 -0.86 -0.08 8.02
C ALA A 64 -1.99 -0.98 7.50
N LYS A 65 -3.17 -0.95 8.11
CA LYS A 65 -4.34 -1.74 7.65
C LYS A 65 -4.80 -1.29 6.26
N ILE A 66 -4.92 0.02 6.03
CA ILE A 66 -5.33 0.57 4.73
C ILE A 66 -4.32 0.18 3.64
N PHE A 67 -3.02 0.33 3.91
CA PHE A 67 -1.96 -0.08 3.00
C PHE A 67 -2.02 -1.59 2.71
N MET A 68 -2.23 -2.41 3.74
CA MET A 68 -2.34 -3.86 3.60
C MET A 68 -3.52 -4.29 2.72
N TYR A 69 -4.73 -3.78 2.99
CA TYR A 69 -5.93 -4.17 2.25
C TYR A 69 -5.94 -3.69 0.81
N SER A 70 -5.47 -2.47 0.56
CA SER A 70 -5.28 -1.99 -0.83
C SER A 70 -4.23 -2.81 -1.59
N SER A 71 -3.21 -3.32 -0.92
CA SER A 71 -2.19 -4.18 -1.54
C SER A 71 -2.73 -5.56 -1.95
N TYR A 72 -3.75 -6.09 -1.28
CA TYR A 72 -4.34 -7.40 -1.63
C TYR A 72 -4.96 -7.43 -3.03
N ILE A 73 -5.36 -6.28 -3.58
CA ILE A 73 -5.94 -6.21 -4.92
C ILE A 73 -4.90 -6.53 -6.01
N PHE A 74 -3.61 -6.35 -5.70
CA PHE A 74 -2.50 -6.56 -6.63
C PHE A 74 -1.84 -7.94 -6.52
N VAL A 75 -2.50 -8.94 -5.93
CA VAL A 75 -1.95 -10.31 -5.82
C VAL A 75 -1.62 -10.87 -7.21
N PRO A 76 -0.43 -11.49 -7.41
CA PRO A 76 0.54 -11.89 -6.38
C PRO A 76 1.54 -10.80 -5.95
N ILE A 77 1.75 -9.77 -6.77
CA ILE A 77 2.79 -8.75 -6.56
C ILE A 77 2.56 -7.95 -5.27
N GLY A 78 1.29 -7.67 -4.94
CA GLY A 78 0.87 -6.96 -3.74
C GLY A 78 1.21 -7.66 -2.42
N LEU A 79 1.59 -8.94 -2.44
CA LEU A 79 2.02 -9.66 -1.24
C LEU A 79 3.26 -9.05 -0.57
N ILE A 80 4.11 -8.36 -1.34
CA ILE A 80 5.24 -7.57 -0.79
C ILE A 80 4.71 -6.49 0.16
N GLY A 81 3.67 -5.76 -0.28
CA GLY A 81 3.02 -4.72 0.52
C GLY A 81 2.29 -5.27 1.73
N VAL A 82 1.57 -6.38 1.56
CA VAL A 82 0.89 -7.09 2.66
C VAL A 82 1.90 -7.52 3.72
N THR A 83 3.02 -8.12 3.32
CA THR A 83 4.07 -8.57 4.24
C THR A 83 4.74 -7.41 4.97
N GLY A 84 5.03 -6.31 4.26
CA GLY A 84 5.58 -5.09 4.84
C GLY A 84 4.64 -4.47 5.89
N ALA A 85 3.35 -4.36 5.58
CA ALA A 85 2.36 -3.80 6.48
C ALA A 85 2.09 -4.70 7.70
N LYS A 86 2.09 -6.02 7.50
CA LYS A 86 1.92 -6.99 8.60
C LYS A 86 3.05 -6.88 9.62
N LYS A 87 4.31 -6.80 9.18
CA LYS A 87 5.47 -6.55 10.07
C LYS A 87 5.29 -5.28 10.91
N ILE A 88 4.81 -4.19 10.30
CA ILE A 88 4.54 -2.94 11.02
C ILE A 88 3.42 -3.11 12.05
N LEU A 89 2.34 -3.82 11.70
CA LEU A 89 1.23 -4.10 12.64
C LEU A 89 1.70 -4.94 13.83
N ASP A 90 2.52 -5.96 13.57
CA ASP A 90 3.07 -6.84 14.60
C ASP A 90 3.97 -6.03 15.56
N ASP A 91 4.82 -5.15 15.04
CA ASP A 91 5.65 -4.24 15.85
C ASP A 91 4.82 -3.27 16.70
N ILE A 92 3.72 -2.72 16.15
CA ILE A 92 2.81 -1.83 16.87
C ILE A 92 2.12 -2.59 18.01
N ASN A 93 1.60 -3.79 17.73
CA ASN A 93 0.90 -4.60 18.72
C ASN A 93 1.85 -5.11 19.81
N LYS A 94 3.09 -5.46 19.47
CA LYS A 94 4.09 -5.86 20.47
C LYS A 94 4.40 -4.72 21.43
N LYS A 95 4.55 -3.49 20.93
CA LYS A 95 4.79 -2.30 21.77
C LYS A 95 3.62 -1.95 22.69
N SER A 96 2.37 -2.11 22.23
CA SER A 96 1.20 -1.86 23.08
C SER A 96 1.15 -2.84 24.25
N ILE A 97 1.43 -4.13 23.99
CA ILE A 97 1.44 -5.16 25.03
C ILE A 97 2.55 -4.89 26.07
N THR A 98 3.74 -4.45 25.66
CA THR A 98 4.81 -4.14 26.62
C THR A 98 4.46 -2.95 27.52
N ASN A 99 3.82 -1.91 26.98
CA ASN A 99 3.44 -0.72 27.76
C ASN A 99 2.29 -0.98 28.74
N GLU A 100 1.44 -1.98 28.51
CA GLU A 100 0.37 -2.37 29.44
C GLU A 100 0.88 -3.21 30.63
N ASN A 101 2.10 -3.75 30.55
CA ASN A 101 2.71 -4.60 31.57
C ASN A 101 3.75 -3.88 32.46
N LEU A 102 3.88 -2.55 32.30
CA LEU A 102 4.77 -1.66 33.07
C LEU A 102 3.93 -0.66 33.87
#